data_AF-A0A2W0B4E9-F1
#
_entry.id   AF-A0A2W0B4E9-F1
#
_cell.length_a   1.000
_cell.length_b   1.000
_cell.length_c   1.000
_cell.angle_alpha   90.00
_cell.angle_beta   90.00
_cell.angle_gamma   90.00
#
_symmetry.space_group_name_H-M   'P 1'
#
loop_
_entity.id
_entity.type
_entity.pdbx_description
1 polymer ?
#
loop_
_entity_poly.entity_id
_entity_poly.type
_entity_poly.pdbx_seq_one_letter_code
_entity_poly.pdbx_strand_id
1 'polypeptide(L)'
;SDNVIAHETAHQWWGDLVSWKGYRDQWLTEALANYSALMLLETDSPPQFHAVMEKYRQDLLTTNKEGALLADAGPVAFGVRLTSSHFPSGYEAITYGRGTWLLHMLRHMMRDAERSSGHSANISDGQADEPFFRALGKIRDRFQEKSITTRELLHVFEEELPPSLWFEQRKSLDWFYQKWVNG
;
A
#
# COMPACT_ATOMS: atom_id res chain seq x y z
N SER A 1 -17.45 8.54 9.87
CA SER A 1 -18.13 7.68 8.88
C SER A 1 -17.54 6.28 8.97
N ASP A 2 -18.21 5.27 8.43
CA ASP A 2 -17.86 3.84 8.60
C ASP A 2 -16.43 3.51 8.14
N ASN A 3 -15.88 4.22 7.15
CA ASN A 3 -14.50 4.06 6.71
C ASN A 3 -13.46 4.39 7.80
N VAL A 4 -13.74 5.38 8.65
CA VAL A 4 -12.85 5.70 9.79
C VAL A 4 -12.89 4.56 10.81
N ILE A 5 -14.07 4.01 11.10
CA ILE A 5 -14.20 2.87 12.02
C ILE A 5 -13.44 1.66 11.46
N ALA A 6 -13.56 1.38 10.16
CA ALA A 6 -12.83 0.30 9.51
C ALA A 6 -11.30 0.53 9.53
N HIS A 7 -10.85 1.78 9.34
CA HIS A 7 -9.44 2.16 9.42
C HIS A 7 -8.87 1.92 10.83
N GLU A 8 -9.53 2.45 11.87
CA GLU A 8 -9.12 2.24 13.26
C GLU A 8 -9.19 0.76 13.68
N THR A 9 -10.15 0.01 13.13
CA THR A 9 -10.24 -1.44 13.35
C THR A 9 -9.07 -2.17 12.68
N ALA A 10 -8.67 -1.75 11.48
CA ALA A 10 -7.53 -2.35 10.78
C ALA A 10 -6.20 -2.10 11.51
N HIS A 11 -6.08 -1.00 12.27
CA HIS A 11 -4.92 -0.75 13.13
C HIS A 11 -4.69 -1.81 14.21
N GLN A 12 -5.72 -2.57 14.60
CA GLN A 12 -5.56 -3.71 15.50
C GLN A 12 -4.57 -4.75 14.94
N TRP A 13 -4.46 -4.89 13.62
CA TRP A 13 -3.43 -5.70 12.96
C TRP A 13 -2.22 -4.87 12.55
N TRP A 14 -2.45 -3.72 11.92
CA TRP A 14 -1.41 -2.88 11.31
C TRP A 14 -1.15 -1.63 12.15
N GLY A 15 -0.29 -1.75 13.15
CA GLY A 15 -0.01 -0.71 14.14
C GLY A 15 0.19 -1.33 15.51
N ASP A 16 -0.86 -2.01 16.00
CA ASP A 16 -0.88 -2.63 17.33
C ASP A 16 -0.18 -4.00 17.32
N LEU A 17 -0.65 -4.93 16.48
CA LEU A 17 -0.08 -6.28 16.40
C LEU A 17 1.25 -6.30 15.64
N VAL A 18 1.31 -5.64 14.49
CA VAL A 18 2.54 -5.47 13.69
C VAL A 18 2.86 -3.97 13.63
N SER A 19 3.97 -3.57 14.24
CA SER A 19 4.41 -2.17 14.30
C SER A 19 5.46 -1.86 13.23
N TRP A 20 5.88 -0.61 13.10
CA TRP A 20 6.95 -0.20 12.18
C TRP A 20 8.31 -0.09 12.88
N LYS A 21 9.41 -0.32 12.15
CA LYS A 21 10.78 -0.32 12.73
C LYS A 21 11.34 1.06 13.01
N GLY A 22 11.08 2.02 12.12
CA GLY A 22 11.59 3.38 12.24
C GLY A 22 10.75 4.36 11.45
N TYR A 23 11.05 5.66 11.57
CA TYR A 23 10.22 6.71 10.98
C TYR A 23 10.02 6.56 9.46
N ARG A 24 10.99 5.95 8.74
CA ARG A 24 10.91 5.69 7.29
C ARG A 24 9.89 4.61 6.94
N ASP A 25 9.50 3.77 7.90
CA ASP A 25 8.60 2.63 7.75
C ASP A 25 7.21 2.92 8.31
N GLN A 26 6.99 4.07 8.94
CA GLN A 26 5.72 4.42 9.59
C GLN A 26 4.55 4.47 8.59
N TRP A 27 4.83 4.81 7.34
CA TRP A 27 3.79 4.85 6.29
C TRP A 27 3.10 3.48 6.08
N LEU A 28 3.78 2.36 6.41
CA LEU A 28 3.28 1.01 6.17
C LEU A 28 1.99 0.74 6.92
N THR A 29 1.96 1.03 8.22
CA THR A 29 0.81 0.71 9.08
C THR A 29 -0.39 1.56 8.74
N GLU A 30 -0.17 2.86 8.49
CA GLU A 30 -1.22 3.78 8.05
C GLU A 30 -1.78 3.40 6.67
N ALA A 31 -0.91 3.11 5.70
CA ALA A 31 -1.35 2.72 4.37
C ALA A 31 -2.06 1.36 4.38
N LEU A 32 -1.57 0.38 5.16
CA LEU A 32 -2.22 -0.92 5.29
C LEU A 32 -3.57 -0.82 5.98
N ALA A 33 -3.69 -0.02 7.04
CA ALA A 33 -4.96 0.21 7.72
C ALA A 33 -5.96 0.88 6.78
N ASN A 34 -5.54 1.96 6.11
CA ASN A 34 -6.40 2.69 5.18
C ASN A 34 -6.81 1.83 3.98
N TYR A 35 -5.88 1.07 3.41
CA TYR A 35 -6.20 0.21 2.28
C TYR A 35 -7.09 -0.97 2.69
N SER A 36 -6.93 -1.50 3.91
CA SER A 36 -7.84 -2.53 4.45
C SER A 36 -9.27 -2.00 4.57
N ALA A 37 -9.44 -0.78 5.07
CA ALA A 37 -10.74 -0.12 5.12
C ALA A 37 -11.33 0.11 3.72
N LEU A 38 -10.49 0.52 2.77
CA LEU A 38 -10.90 0.72 1.39
C LEU A 38 -11.26 -0.55 0.63
N MET A 39 -10.65 -1.71 0.95
CA MET A 39 -11.05 -2.99 0.37
C MET A 39 -12.45 -3.42 0.85
N LEU A 40 -12.78 -3.12 2.11
CA LEU A 40 -14.14 -3.30 2.63
C LEU A 40 -15.12 -2.37 1.89
N LEU A 41 -14.76 -1.08 1.78
CA LEU A 41 -15.55 -0.12 1.01
C LEU A 41 -15.69 -0.53 -0.46
N GLU A 42 -14.67 -1.07 -1.10
CA GLU A 42 -14.75 -1.57 -2.48
C GLU A 42 -15.80 -2.68 -2.60
N THR A 43 -15.94 -3.53 -1.58
CA THR A 43 -16.92 -4.62 -1.54
C THR A 43 -18.35 -4.10 -1.34
N ASP A 44 -18.53 -3.15 -0.42
CA ASP A 44 -19.85 -2.60 -0.07
C ASP A 44 -20.35 -1.56 -1.09
N SER A 45 -19.41 -0.93 -1.79
CA SER A 45 -19.30 0.49 -2.09
C SER A 45 -18.52 0.85 -3.37
N PRO A 46 -18.51 0.11 -4.52
CA PRO A 46 -17.53 0.38 -5.59
C PRO A 46 -17.48 1.84 -6.09
N PRO A 47 -18.62 2.53 -6.33
CA PRO A 47 -18.59 3.95 -6.73
C PRO A 47 -17.93 4.85 -5.67
N GLN A 48 -18.19 4.60 -4.39
CA GLN A 48 -17.64 5.37 -3.27
C GLN A 48 -16.15 5.08 -3.12
N PHE A 49 -15.73 3.82 -3.25
CA PHE A 49 -14.31 3.46 -3.32
C PHE A 49 -13.59 4.23 -4.43
N HIS A 50 -14.14 4.23 -5.65
CA HIS A 50 -13.55 4.99 -6.76
C HIS A 50 -13.51 6.49 -6.49
N ALA A 51 -14.55 7.06 -5.87
CA ALA A 51 -14.56 8.48 -5.50
C ALA A 51 -13.46 8.82 -4.48
N VAL A 52 -13.20 7.95 -3.50
CA VAL A 52 -12.12 8.15 -2.51
C VAL A 52 -10.74 8.01 -3.15
N MET A 53 -10.53 6.98 -3.97
CA MET A 53 -9.26 6.79 -4.70
C MET A 53 -8.97 7.98 -5.63
N GLU A 54 -9.99 8.49 -6.32
CA GLU A 54 -9.88 9.68 -7.16
C GLU A 54 -9.58 10.93 -6.34
N LYS A 55 -10.22 11.10 -5.17
CA LYS A 55 -9.89 12.18 -4.24
C LYS A 55 -8.41 12.13 -3.83
N TYR A 56 -7.88 10.96 -3.45
CA TYR A 56 -6.45 10.84 -3.13
C TYR A 56 -5.54 11.21 -4.29
N ARG A 57 -5.92 10.85 -5.52
CA ARG A 57 -5.19 11.25 -6.72
C ARG A 57 -5.22 12.78 -6.89
N GLN A 58 -6.37 13.41 -6.70
CA GLN A 58 -6.53 14.86 -6.81
C GLN A 58 -5.76 15.61 -5.71
N ASP A 59 -5.79 15.11 -4.48
CA ASP A 59 -5.07 15.71 -3.35
C ASP A 59 -3.55 15.73 -3.63
N LEU A 60 -2.99 14.66 -4.20
CA LEU A 60 -1.59 14.60 -4.62
C LEU A 60 -1.22 15.60 -5.74
N LEU A 61 -2.20 16.04 -6.54
CA LEU A 61 -2.02 17.01 -7.62
C LEU A 61 -2.26 18.46 -7.18
N THR A 62 -2.63 18.67 -5.92
CA THR A 62 -2.70 20.04 -5.37
C THR A 62 -1.33 20.68 -5.31
N THR A 63 -1.28 22.00 -5.40
CA THR A 63 -0.03 22.77 -5.35
C THR A 63 0.06 23.60 -4.09
N ASN A 64 1.29 23.81 -3.62
CA ASN A 64 1.56 24.80 -2.59
C ASN A 64 1.59 26.23 -3.18
N LYS A 65 1.88 27.23 -2.34
CA LYS A 65 1.91 28.65 -2.75
C LYS A 65 2.98 28.96 -3.79
N GLU A 66 4.02 28.13 -3.87
CA GLU A 66 5.10 28.24 -4.85
C GLU A 66 4.81 27.48 -6.16
N GLY A 67 3.65 26.84 -6.27
CA GLY A 67 3.23 26.07 -7.44
C GLY A 67 3.82 24.65 -7.51
N ALA A 68 4.53 24.18 -6.47
CA ALA A 68 5.04 22.81 -6.42
C ALA A 68 3.93 21.84 -6.05
N LEU A 69 3.87 20.68 -6.74
CA LEU A 69 2.86 19.65 -6.49
C LEU A 69 3.11 18.98 -5.14
N LEU A 70 2.04 18.61 -4.44
CA LEU A 70 2.13 17.85 -3.19
C LEU A 70 2.80 16.49 -3.42
N ALA A 71 2.60 15.88 -4.59
CA ALA A 71 3.34 14.69 -5.01
C ALA A 71 4.87 14.91 -5.02
N ASP A 72 5.37 16.14 -5.20
CA ASP A 72 6.81 16.41 -5.22
C ASP A 72 7.39 16.62 -3.81
N ALA A 73 6.59 16.47 -2.75
CA ALA A 73 7.05 16.58 -1.36
C ALA A 73 8.12 15.54 -0.98
N GLY A 74 8.15 14.41 -1.67
CA GLY A 74 9.16 13.36 -1.50
C GLY A 74 8.59 11.94 -1.54
N PRO A 75 9.45 10.91 -1.46
CA PRO A 75 9.06 9.50 -1.43
C PRO A 75 8.41 9.10 -0.10
N VAL A 76 7.56 8.06 -0.08
CA VAL A 76 6.89 7.60 1.16
C VAL A 76 7.92 7.19 2.23
N ALA A 77 9.10 6.71 1.82
CA ALA A 77 10.19 6.35 2.71
C ALA A 77 10.82 7.53 3.48
N PHE A 78 10.43 8.78 3.21
CA PHE A 78 10.83 9.92 4.03
C PHE A 78 10.06 9.97 5.36
N GLY A 79 8.92 9.28 5.45
CA GLY A 79 8.09 9.26 6.66
C GLY A 79 7.76 10.65 7.16
N VAL A 80 7.85 10.88 8.47
CA VAL A 80 7.52 12.18 9.10
C VAL A 80 8.27 13.39 8.53
N ARG A 81 9.38 13.19 7.81
CA ARG A 81 10.14 14.28 7.15
C ARG A 81 9.42 14.87 5.94
N LEU A 82 8.33 14.26 5.50
CA LEU A 82 7.45 14.80 4.46
C LEU A 82 6.69 16.04 4.95
N THR A 83 6.47 16.18 6.26
CA THR A 83 5.93 17.40 6.85
C THR A 83 7.01 18.47 6.88
N SER A 84 6.78 19.56 6.15
CA SER A 84 7.70 20.68 6.02
C SER A 84 6.95 22.01 5.93
N SER A 85 7.68 23.14 5.96
CA SER A 85 7.08 24.46 5.73
C SER A 85 6.45 24.61 4.34
N HIS A 86 6.98 23.91 3.33
CA HIS A 86 6.43 23.89 1.98
C HIS A 86 5.22 22.96 1.84
N PHE A 87 5.19 21.87 2.63
CA PHE A 87 4.11 20.89 2.63
C PHE A 87 3.75 20.49 4.08
N PRO A 88 2.94 21.30 4.80
CA PRO A 88 2.58 21.00 6.18
C PRO A 88 1.82 19.68 6.35
N SER A 89 0.98 19.33 5.38
CA SER A 89 0.23 18.07 5.33
C SER A 89 0.93 16.99 4.48
N GLY A 90 2.23 17.16 4.19
CA GLY A 90 2.97 16.26 3.32
C GLY A 90 2.97 14.81 3.79
N TYR A 91 3.17 14.58 5.10
CA TYR A 91 3.14 13.22 5.66
C TYR A 91 1.78 12.54 5.46
N GLU A 92 0.69 13.22 5.81
CA GLU A 92 -0.67 12.69 5.70
C GLU A 92 -1.03 12.40 4.23
N ALA A 93 -0.88 13.39 3.34
CA ALA A 93 -1.28 13.22 1.95
C ALA A 93 -0.47 12.16 1.21
N ILE A 94 0.83 12.05 1.49
CA ILE A 94 1.68 11.04 0.85
C ILE A 94 1.42 9.65 1.46
N THR A 95 1.20 9.54 2.77
CA THR A 95 0.93 8.25 3.42
C THR A 95 -0.45 7.70 3.04
N TYR A 96 -1.52 8.50 3.18
CA TYR A 96 -2.87 8.07 2.84
C TYR A 96 -3.12 8.07 1.33
N GLY A 97 -2.58 9.04 0.59
CA GLY A 97 -2.76 9.10 -0.85
C GLY A 97 -1.84 8.12 -1.57
N ARG A 98 -0.54 8.43 -1.61
CA ARG A 98 0.43 7.60 -2.35
C ARG A 98 0.57 6.21 -1.74
N GLY A 99 0.69 6.08 -0.42
CA GLY A 99 0.82 4.78 0.24
C GLY A 99 -0.31 3.81 -0.11
N THR A 100 -1.57 4.29 -0.10
CA THR A 100 -2.74 3.51 -0.55
C THR A 100 -2.63 3.10 -2.01
N TRP A 101 -2.27 4.03 -2.91
CA TRP A 101 -2.09 3.71 -4.33
C TRP A 101 -0.99 2.66 -4.56
N LEU A 102 0.09 2.67 -3.76
CA LEU A 102 1.14 1.67 -3.84
C LEU A 102 0.64 0.26 -3.47
N LEU A 103 -0.13 0.13 -2.40
CA LEU A 103 -0.73 -1.15 -2.00
C LEU A 103 -1.78 -1.62 -3.00
N HIS A 104 -2.60 -0.69 -3.51
CA HIS A 104 -3.57 -0.98 -4.57
C HIS A 104 -2.91 -1.47 -5.85
N MET A 105 -1.81 -0.83 -6.27
CA MET A 105 -1.01 -1.25 -7.42
C MET A 105 -0.40 -2.63 -7.19
N LEU A 106 0.19 -2.88 -6.03
CA LEU A 106 0.77 -4.19 -5.70
C LEU A 106 -0.27 -5.31 -5.75
N ARG A 107 -1.45 -5.12 -5.17
CA ARG A 107 -2.56 -6.09 -5.25
C ARG A 107 -2.97 -6.34 -6.70
N HIS A 108 -3.19 -5.30 -7.50
CA HIS A 108 -3.61 -5.44 -8.90
C HIS A 108 -2.55 -6.13 -9.77
N MET A 109 -1.27 -5.80 -9.57
CA MET A 109 -0.18 -6.47 -10.26
C MET A 109 -0.18 -7.98 -10.00
N MET A 110 -0.31 -8.39 -8.73
CA MET A 110 -0.38 -9.80 -8.36
C MET A 110 -1.65 -10.47 -8.92
N ARG A 111 -2.80 -9.80 -8.81
CA ARG A 111 -4.09 -10.28 -9.33
C ARG A 111 -4.06 -10.52 -10.84
N ASP A 112 -3.58 -9.55 -11.61
CA ASP A 112 -3.54 -9.64 -13.07
C ASP A 112 -2.53 -10.68 -13.55
N ALA A 113 -1.42 -10.82 -12.81
CA ALA A 113 -0.43 -11.85 -13.05
C ALA A 113 -0.98 -13.27 -12.79
N GLU A 114 -1.78 -13.46 -11.73
CA GLU A 114 -2.48 -14.72 -11.46
C GLU A 114 -3.47 -15.06 -12.56
N ARG A 115 -4.31 -14.11 -12.99
CA ARG A 115 -5.25 -14.32 -14.11
C ARG A 115 -4.54 -14.71 -15.40
N SER A 116 -3.35 -14.16 -15.63
CA SER A 116 -2.56 -14.41 -16.85
C SER A 116 -1.76 -15.72 -16.82
N SER A 117 -1.61 -16.36 -15.66
CA SER A 117 -0.76 -17.54 -15.45
C SER A 117 -1.29 -18.87 -16.04
N GLY A 118 -2.37 -18.81 -16.82
CA GLY A 118 -2.93 -19.94 -17.57
C GLY A 118 -3.62 -21.02 -16.73
N HIS A 119 -3.58 -20.92 -15.39
CA HIS A 119 -4.20 -21.90 -14.49
C HIS A 119 -5.71 -21.70 -14.26
N SER A 120 -6.31 -20.59 -14.72
CA SER A 120 -7.77 -20.50 -14.84
C SER A 120 -8.19 -19.26 -15.61
N ALA A 121 -8.79 -19.44 -16.79
CA ALA A 121 -9.54 -18.37 -17.46
C ALA A 121 -10.79 -17.93 -16.67
N ASN A 122 -11.12 -18.59 -15.55
CA ASN A 122 -12.35 -18.44 -14.78
C ASN A 122 -12.12 -18.36 -13.25
N ILE A 123 -11.00 -17.82 -12.76
CA ILE A 123 -10.86 -17.51 -11.33
C ILE A 123 -11.60 -16.21 -10.98
N SER A 124 -12.31 -16.21 -9.85
CA SER A 124 -12.94 -15.00 -9.33
C SER A 124 -11.91 -13.99 -8.81
N ASP A 125 -12.33 -12.74 -8.62
CA ASP A 125 -11.45 -11.68 -8.09
C ASP A 125 -10.85 -12.04 -6.74
N GLY A 126 -11.63 -12.69 -5.86
CA GLY A 126 -11.13 -13.16 -4.57
C GLY A 126 -10.08 -14.27 -4.68
N GLN A 127 -10.19 -15.15 -5.69
CA GLN A 127 -9.16 -16.16 -5.96
C GLN A 127 -7.91 -15.54 -6.58
N ALA A 128 -8.08 -14.55 -7.46
CA ALA A 128 -6.94 -13.84 -8.06
C ALA A 128 -6.18 -12.98 -7.03
N ASP A 129 -6.84 -12.51 -5.96
CA ASP A 129 -6.20 -11.80 -4.85
C ASP A 129 -5.47 -12.71 -3.85
N GLU A 130 -5.59 -14.03 -3.97
CA GLU A 130 -5.09 -14.97 -2.96
C GLU A 130 -3.60 -14.76 -2.62
N PRO A 131 -2.67 -14.54 -3.58
CA PRO A 131 -1.27 -14.29 -3.24
C PRO A 131 -1.05 -13.04 -2.40
N PHE A 132 -1.82 -11.97 -2.66
CA PHE A 132 -1.76 -10.74 -1.89
C PHE A 132 -2.20 -10.99 -0.44
N PHE A 133 -3.32 -11.69 -0.24
CA PHE A 133 -3.79 -12.02 1.11
C PHE A 133 -2.89 -13.02 1.84
N ARG A 134 -2.29 -14.00 1.14
CA ARG A 134 -1.28 -14.90 1.74
C ARG A 134 -0.06 -14.13 2.21
N ALA A 135 0.41 -13.13 1.46
CA ALA A 135 1.50 -12.27 1.88
C ALA A 135 1.13 -11.48 3.16
N LEU A 136 -0.07 -10.89 3.22
CA LEU A 136 -0.55 -10.22 4.45
C LEU A 136 -0.63 -11.18 5.65
N GLY A 137 -1.13 -12.40 5.45
CA GLY A 137 -1.15 -13.44 6.49
C GLY A 137 0.24 -13.79 7.00
N LYS A 138 1.21 -13.98 6.08
CA LYS A 138 2.62 -14.21 6.43
C LYS A 138 3.24 -13.04 7.19
N ILE A 139 2.94 -11.80 6.81
CA ILE A 139 3.41 -10.60 7.52
C ILE A 139 2.89 -10.63 8.95
N ARG A 140 1.57 -10.80 9.14
CA ARG A 140 0.95 -10.92 10.46
C ARG A 140 1.64 -12.00 11.30
N ASP A 141 1.78 -13.21 10.77
CA ASP A 141 2.29 -14.36 11.54
C ASP A 141 3.77 -14.22 11.92
N ARG A 142 4.60 -13.63 11.05
CA ARG A 142 6.03 -13.49 11.30
C ARG A 142 6.38 -12.31 12.19
N PHE A 143 5.60 -11.24 12.07
CA PHE A 143 5.85 -9.94 12.71
C PHE A 143 4.83 -9.58 13.79
N GLN A 144 3.93 -10.49 14.18
CA GLN A 144 3.13 -10.33 15.38
C GLN A 144 4.05 -10.00 16.58
N GLU A 145 3.67 -8.93 17.30
CA GLU A 145 4.39 -8.35 18.45
C GLU A 145 5.81 -7.88 18.11
N LYS A 146 6.08 -7.60 16.83
CA LYS A 146 7.36 -7.10 16.33
C LYS A 146 7.16 -5.89 15.43
N SER A 147 8.27 -5.21 15.20
CA SER A 147 8.38 -4.12 14.26
C SER A 147 8.86 -4.63 12.90
N ILE A 148 8.25 -4.19 11.80
CA ILE A 148 8.63 -4.51 10.42
C ILE A 148 9.22 -3.29 9.69
N THR A 149 10.17 -3.54 8.79
CA THR A 149 10.66 -2.56 7.81
C THR A 149 9.93 -2.69 6.48
N THR A 150 9.98 -1.63 5.68
CA THR A 150 9.44 -1.60 4.31
C THR A 150 10.07 -2.68 3.44
N ARG A 151 11.36 -2.96 3.63
CA ARG A 151 12.07 -4.00 2.90
C ARG A 151 11.62 -5.41 3.29
N GLU A 152 11.45 -5.66 4.58
CA GLU A 152 10.93 -6.95 5.06
C GLU A 152 9.51 -7.20 4.56
N LEU A 153 8.64 -6.18 4.56
CA LEU A 153 7.29 -6.29 4.00
C LEU A 153 7.34 -6.70 2.51
N LEU A 154 8.13 -5.99 1.69
CA LEU A 154 8.27 -6.33 0.28
C LEU A 154 8.87 -7.72 0.07
N HIS A 155 9.80 -8.15 0.92
CA HIS A 155 10.35 -9.50 0.83
C HIS A 155 9.31 -10.59 1.10
N VAL A 156 8.37 -10.36 2.03
CA VAL A 156 7.25 -11.29 2.22
C VAL A 156 6.33 -11.32 1.00
N PHE A 157 6.08 -10.18 0.35
CA PHE A 157 5.34 -10.14 -0.92
C PHE A 157 6.09 -10.86 -2.06
N GLU A 158 7.42 -10.74 -2.13
CA GLU A 158 8.25 -11.45 -3.11
C GLU A 158 8.05 -12.96 -3.07
N GLU A 159 7.88 -13.55 -1.88
CA GLU A 159 7.64 -14.99 -1.75
C GLU A 159 6.38 -15.46 -2.48
N GLU A 160 5.34 -14.61 -2.49
CA GLU A 160 4.04 -14.84 -3.11
C GLU A 160 3.93 -14.27 -4.53
N LEU A 161 5.01 -13.71 -5.10
CA LEU A 161 4.96 -13.16 -6.44
C LEU A 161 4.69 -14.26 -7.48
N PRO A 162 3.64 -14.09 -8.32
CA PRO A 162 3.40 -14.97 -9.46
C PRO A 162 4.60 -14.99 -10.43
N PRO A 163 4.89 -16.13 -11.09
CA PRO A 163 6.05 -16.27 -11.98
C PRO A 163 6.18 -15.22 -13.10
N SER A 164 5.05 -14.72 -13.60
CA SER A 164 5.02 -13.68 -14.64
C SER A 164 5.52 -12.31 -14.17
N LEU A 165 5.60 -12.07 -12.85
CA LEU A 165 6.19 -10.85 -12.27
C LEU A 165 7.67 -11.01 -11.93
N TRP A 166 8.28 -12.16 -12.18
CA TRP A 166 9.69 -12.36 -11.86
C TRP A 166 10.58 -11.61 -12.87
N PHE A 167 11.56 -10.88 -12.37
CA PHE A 167 12.53 -10.18 -13.19
C PHE A 167 13.83 -10.98 -13.21
N GLU A 168 14.33 -11.33 -14.40
CA GLU A 168 15.55 -12.13 -14.56
C GLU A 168 15.54 -13.43 -13.73
N GLN A 169 14.39 -14.12 -13.70
CA GLN A 169 14.14 -15.34 -12.91
C GLN A 169 14.23 -15.15 -11.38
N ARG A 170 14.17 -13.90 -10.90
CA ARG A 170 14.16 -13.57 -9.47
C ARG A 170 12.82 -13.00 -9.06
N LYS A 171 12.33 -13.48 -7.93
CA LYS A 171 11.21 -12.89 -7.17
C LYS A 171 11.71 -11.61 -6.51
N SER A 172 11.60 -10.48 -7.20
CA SER A 172 12.12 -9.21 -6.69
C SER A 172 11.18 -8.03 -6.93
N LEU A 173 10.95 -7.28 -5.87
CA LEU A 173 10.29 -5.97 -5.83
C LEU A 173 11.30 -4.84 -5.63
N ASP A 174 12.60 -5.08 -5.88
CA ASP A 174 13.62 -4.02 -5.78
C ASP A 174 13.31 -2.84 -6.69
N TRP A 175 12.89 -3.10 -7.93
CA TRP A 175 12.51 -2.05 -8.87
C TRP A 175 11.30 -1.24 -8.35
N PHE A 176 10.35 -1.91 -7.68
CA PHE A 176 9.17 -1.28 -7.10
C PHE A 176 9.59 -0.39 -5.93
N TYR A 177 10.45 -0.91 -5.05
CA TYR A 177 10.99 -0.14 -3.95
C TYR A 177 11.72 1.11 -4.44
N GLN A 178 12.67 0.96 -5.38
CA GLN A 178 13.49 2.07 -5.84
C GLN A 178 12.64 3.14 -6.53
N LYS A 179 11.76 2.74 -7.47
CA LYS A 179 10.99 3.70 -8.26
C LYS A 179 9.83 4.35 -7.50
N TRP A 180 9.15 3.59 -6.66
CA TRP A 180 7.85 4.02 -6.13
C TRP A 180 7.85 4.30 -4.63
N VAL A 181 8.73 3.65 -3.87
CA VAL A 181 8.75 3.73 -2.41
C VAL A 181 9.85 4.67 -1.91
N ASN A 182 11.05 4.56 -2.47
CA ASN A 182 12.23 5.29 -2.02
C ASN A 182 12.56 6.52 -2.86
N GLY A 183 12.08 6.60 -4.11
CA GLY A 183 12.29 7.74 -5.00
C GLY A 183 13.66 7.73 -5.66
#